data_AF-U4PCH6-F1
#
_entry.id   AF-U4PCH6-F1
#
_cell.length_a   1.000
_cell.length_b   1.000
_cell.length_c   1.000
_cell.angle_alpha   90.00
_cell.angle_beta   90.00
_cell.angle_gamma   90.00
#
_symmetry.space_group_name_H-M   'P 1'
#
loop_
_entity.id
_entity.type
_entity.pdbx_description
1 polymer ?
#
loop_
_entity_poly.entity_id
_entity_poly.type
_entity_poly.pdbx_seq_one_letter_code
_entity_poly.pdbx_strand_id
1 'polypeptide(L)'
;MDRMDQVDVVHALQQVMNKASAHMEGSVIASYHALLVGFVLQQNEDHLDEVRKHLPGKNFQNMISQLKRLYDFTKATMAKRVESNSGFRAIERVIEYLERLE
;
A
#
# COMPACT_ATOMS: atom_id res chain seq x y z
N MET A 1 -27.36 -6.27 -35.70
CA MET A 1 -25.92 -6.00 -35.46
C MET A 1 -25.63 -5.55 -34.02
N ASP A 2 -26.63 -5.38 -33.16
CA ASP A 2 -26.52 -4.62 -31.89
C ASP A 2 -26.11 -5.45 -30.64
N ARG A 3 -26.31 -6.78 -30.66
CA ARG A 3 -26.04 -7.65 -29.50
C ARG A 3 -24.58 -8.10 -29.37
N MET A 4 -23.87 -8.23 -30.50
CA MET A 4 -22.49 -8.74 -30.53
C MET A 4 -21.52 -7.65 -30.05
N ASP A 5 -21.71 -6.40 -30.49
CA ASP A 5 -20.94 -5.24 -30.04
C ASP A 5 -21.11 -4.97 -28.53
N GLN A 6 -22.31 -5.21 -27.98
CA GLN A 6 -22.56 -5.07 -26.55
C GLN A 6 -21.82 -6.14 -25.71
N VAL A 7 -21.73 -7.38 -26.20
CA VAL A 7 -20.96 -8.45 -25.53
C VAL A 7 -19.47 -8.13 -25.54
N ASP A 8 -18.95 -7.59 -26.64
CA ASP A 8 -17.54 -7.21 -26.76
C ASP A 8 -17.18 -6.05 -25.82
N VAL A 9 -18.06 -5.06 -25.67
CA VAL A 9 -17.88 -3.97 -24.70
C VAL A 9 -17.87 -4.49 -23.26
N VAL A 10 -18.82 -5.37 -22.89
CA VAL A 10 -18.88 -5.96 -21.55
C VAL A 10 -17.61 -6.77 -21.26
N HIS A 11 -17.13 -7.54 -22.23
CA HIS A 11 -15.90 -8.32 -22.09
C HIS A 11 -14.66 -7.43 -21.93
N ALA A 12 -14.55 -6.36 -22.72
CA ALA A 12 -13.47 -5.39 -22.58
C ALA A 12 -13.49 -4.70 -21.21
N LEU A 13 -14.66 -4.31 -20.72
CA LEU A 13 -14.83 -3.74 -19.37
C LEU A 13 -14.38 -4.74 -18.30
N GLN A 14 -14.78 -6.01 -18.41
CA GLN A 14 -14.36 -7.04 -17.45
C GLN A 14 -12.84 -7.21 -17.42
N GLN A 15 -12.17 -7.17 -18.57
CA GLN A 15 -10.71 -7.25 -18.63
C GLN A 15 -10.03 -6.06 -17.94
N VAL A 16 -10.57 -4.84 -18.14
CA VAL A 16 -10.05 -3.64 -17.47
C VAL A 16 -10.26 -3.72 -15.96
N MET A 17 -11.44 -4.16 -15.52
CA MET A 17 -11.73 -4.36 -14.09
C MET A 17 -10.80 -5.40 -13.47
N ASN A 18 -10.59 -6.54 -14.12
CA ASN A 18 -9.67 -7.58 -13.63
C ASN A 18 -8.23 -7.07 -13.47
N LYS A 19 -7.75 -6.30 -14.45
CA LYS A 19 -6.41 -5.67 -14.37
C LYS A 19 -6.32 -4.68 -13.22
N ALA A 20 -7.35 -3.87 -13.01
CA ALA A 20 -7.41 -2.94 -11.89
C ALA A 20 -7.41 -3.68 -10.54
N SER A 21 -8.21 -4.74 -10.40
CA SER A 21 -8.25 -5.58 -9.20
C SER A 21 -6.89 -6.21 -8.90
N ALA A 22 -6.24 -6.83 -9.89
CA ALA A 22 -4.92 -7.44 -9.71
C ALA A 22 -3.85 -6.41 -9.30
N HIS A 23 -3.89 -5.21 -9.89
CA HIS A 23 -3.01 -4.10 -9.49
C HIS A 23 -3.25 -3.66 -8.04
N MET A 24 -4.53 -3.55 -7.63
CA MET A 24 -4.89 -3.20 -6.26
C MET A 24 -4.40 -4.27 -5.26
N GLU A 25 -4.58 -5.54 -5.57
CA GLU A 25 -4.08 -6.65 -4.74
C GLU A 25 -2.55 -6.55 -4.54
N GLY A 26 -1.80 -6.35 -5.63
CA GLY A 26 -0.36 -6.13 -5.56
C GLY A 26 0.02 -4.93 -4.70
N SER A 27 -0.71 -3.81 -4.82
CA SER A 27 -0.48 -2.60 -4.01
C SER A 27 -0.73 -2.84 -2.52
N VAL A 28 -1.76 -3.60 -2.17
CA VAL A 28 -2.08 -3.96 -0.77
C VAL A 28 -0.99 -4.85 -0.19
N ILE A 29 -0.57 -5.89 -0.92
CA ILE A 29 0.51 -6.78 -0.50
C ILE A 29 1.81 -6.01 -0.28
N ALA A 30 2.20 -5.13 -1.20
CA ALA A 30 3.38 -4.29 -1.06
C ALA A 30 3.32 -3.39 0.18
N SER A 31 2.14 -2.85 0.48
CA SER A 31 1.93 -2.01 1.66
C SER A 31 2.07 -2.79 2.97
N TYR A 32 1.59 -4.04 3.03
CA TYR A 32 1.81 -4.90 4.20
C TYR A 32 3.27 -5.29 4.39
N HIS A 33 4.03 -5.50 3.31
CA HIS A 33 5.48 -5.70 3.40
C HIS A 33 6.18 -4.45 3.93
N ALA A 34 5.78 -3.27 3.45
CA ALA A 34 6.32 -2.00 3.96
C ALA A 34 6.01 -1.81 5.46
N LEU A 35 4.80 -2.15 5.91
CA LEU A 35 4.44 -2.13 7.33
C LEU A 35 5.30 -3.07 8.16
N LEU A 36 5.47 -4.32 7.69
CA LEU A 36 6.27 -5.32 8.38
C LEU A 36 7.71 -4.83 8.58
N VAL A 37 8.34 -4.34 7.52
CA VAL A 37 9.71 -3.78 7.60
C VAL A 37 9.75 -2.60 8.56
N GLY A 38 8.77 -1.70 8.51
CA GLY A 38 8.67 -0.58 9.45
C GLY A 38 8.59 -1.02 10.91
N PHE A 39 7.77 -2.02 11.24
CA PHE A 39 7.69 -2.55 12.61
C PHE A 39 8.98 -3.21 13.08
N VAL A 40 9.64 -3.98 12.19
CA VAL A 40 10.91 -4.63 12.52
C VAL A 40 11.99 -3.59 12.79
N LEU A 41 12.08 -2.54 11.96
CA LEU A 41 13.07 -1.47 12.13
C LEU A 41 12.84 -0.64 13.39
N GLN A 42 11.58 -0.34 13.74
CA GLN A 42 11.25 0.37 14.99
C GLN A 42 11.78 -0.32 16.25
N GLN A 43 12.00 -1.64 16.20
CA GLN A 43 12.54 -2.42 17.31
C GLN A 43 14.03 -2.74 17.16
N ASN A 44 14.62 -2.49 15.99
CA ASN A 44 15.97 -2.90 15.63
C ASN A 44 16.64 -1.85 14.74
N GLU A 45 16.84 -0.64 15.27
CA GLU A 45 17.42 0.47 14.51
C GLU A 45 18.85 0.18 14.00
N ASP A 46 19.59 -0.72 14.67
CA ASP A 46 20.91 -1.18 14.23
C ASP A 46 20.90 -1.85 12.84
N HIS A 47 19.74 -2.28 12.35
CA HIS A 47 19.56 -2.88 11.02
C HIS A 47 19.11 -1.88 9.94
N LEU A 48 18.97 -0.60 10.28
CA LEU A 48 18.46 0.42 9.36
C LEU A 48 19.31 0.53 8.08
N ASP A 49 20.63 0.70 8.23
CA ASP A 49 21.53 0.85 7.08
C ASP A 49 21.58 -0.43 6.23
N GLU A 50 21.48 -1.59 6.87
CA GLU A 50 21.45 -2.90 6.23
C GLU A 50 20.16 -3.10 5.41
N VAL A 51 19.01 -2.65 5.89
CA VAL A 51 17.76 -2.68 5.11
C VAL A 51 17.81 -1.64 3.99
N ARG A 52 18.24 -0.41 4.31
CA ARG A 52 18.29 0.71 3.38
C ARG A 52 19.13 0.43 2.15
N LYS A 53 20.27 -0.26 2.28
CA LYS A 53 21.13 -0.58 1.12
C LYS A 53 20.48 -1.52 0.10
N HIS A 54 19.45 -2.28 0.49
CA HIS A 54 18.69 -3.15 -0.41
C HIS A 54 17.52 -2.44 -1.09
N LEU A 55 17.20 -1.21 -0.68
CA LEU A 55 16.12 -0.43 -1.26
C LEU A 55 16.59 0.34 -2.51
N PRO A 56 15.75 0.44 -3.56
CA PRO A 56 16.01 1.34 -4.67
C PRO A 56 16.21 2.78 -4.19
N GLY A 57 17.28 3.43 -4.63
CA GLY A 57 17.62 4.80 -4.19
C GLY A 57 18.20 4.88 -2.78
N LYS A 58 18.42 3.74 -2.10
CA LYS A 58 18.93 3.66 -0.73
C LYS A 58 18.14 4.53 0.25
N ASN A 59 16.82 4.55 0.11
CA ASN A 59 15.91 5.33 0.92
C ASN A 59 14.55 4.63 1.06
N PHE A 60 13.70 5.13 1.94
CA PHE A 60 12.39 4.58 2.26
C PHE A 60 11.24 5.24 1.49
N GLN A 61 11.51 6.19 0.57
CA GLN A 61 10.47 6.96 -0.13
C GLN A 61 9.42 6.08 -0.82
N ASN A 62 9.84 4.98 -1.43
CA ASN A 62 8.92 4.04 -2.08
C ASN A 62 7.98 3.37 -1.06
N MET A 63 8.51 2.98 0.10
CA MET A 63 7.72 2.39 1.18
C MET A 63 6.75 3.41 1.77
N ILE A 64 7.24 4.63 2.08
CA ILE A 64 6.42 5.74 2.57
C ILE A 64 5.26 6.01 1.60
N SER A 65 5.54 6.08 0.29
CA SER A 65 4.52 6.29 -0.75
C SER A 65 3.49 5.16 -0.82
N GLN A 66 3.91 3.90 -0.64
CA GLN A 66 2.96 2.77 -0.56
C GLN A 66 2.08 2.86 0.68
N LEU A 67 2.66 3.14 1.84
CA LEU A 67 1.93 3.24 3.10
C LEU A 67 0.91 4.40 3.10
N LYS A 68 1.26 5.56 2.51
CA LYS A 68 0.32 6.67 2.34
C LYS A 68 -0.89 6.28 1.49
N ARG A 69 -0.69 5.54 0.39
CA ARG A 69 -1.79 5.00 -0.41
C ARG A 69 -2.67 4.03 0.39
N LEU A 70 -2.07 3.14 1.18
CA LEU A 70 -2.81 2.24 2.05
C LEU A 70 -3.59 2.99 3.12
N TYR A 71 -2.99 4.02 3.73
CA TYR A 71 -3.63 4.88 4.72
C TYR A 71 -4.87 5.56 4.13
N ASP A 72 -4.72 6.22 2.98
CA ASP A 72 -5.82 6.92 2.30
C ASP A 72 -6.93 5.95 1.89
N PHE A 73 -6.56 4.77 1.35
CA PHE A 73 -7.51 3.73 1.00
C PHE A 73 -8.27 3.20 2.23
N THR A 74 -7.57 2.94 3.33
CA THR A 74 -8.19 2.45 4.57
C THR A 74 -9.10 3.51 5.18
N LYS A 75 -8.67 4.77 5.16
CA LYS A 75 -9.47 5.91 5.61
C LYS A 75 -10.76 6.06 4.80
N ALA A 76 -10.67 5.94 3.48
CA ALA A 76 -11.81 6.04 2.58
C ALA A 76 -12.81 4.88 2.74
N THR A 77 -12.31 3.65 2.96
CA THR A 77 -13.15 2.44 3.06
C THR A 77 -13.70 2.18 4.45
N MET A 78 -13.07 2.67 5.52
CA MET A 78 -13.43 2.38 6.91
C MET A 78 -14.20 3.49 7.64
N ALA A 79 -14.88 4.40 6.91
CA ALA A 79 -15.54 5.66 7.31
C ALA A 79 -16.17 5.86 8.72
N LYS A 80 -16.34 4.82 9.56
CA LYS A 80 -16.87 4.89 10.93
C LYS A 80 -16.04 4.15 12.01
N ARG A 81 -14.93 3.50 11.67
CA ARG A 81 -14.12 2.69 12.60
C ARG A 81 -12.64 3.09 12.66
N VAL A 82 -12.25 4.11 11.91
CA VAL A 82 -10.84 4.53 11.76
C VAL A 82 -10.23 4.95 13.11
N GLU A 83 -10.93 5.77 13.88
CA GLU A 83 -10.38 6.38 15.10
C GLU A 83 -10.13 5.37 16.24
N SER A 84 -10.90 4.29 16.30
CA SER A 84 -10.76 3.21 17.30
C SER A 84 -9.97 2.01 16.79
N ASN A 85 -9.52 2.01 15.53
CA ASN A 85 -8.77 0.90 14.96
C ASN A 85 -7.26 1.07 15.22
N SER A 86 -6.73 0.24 16.12
CA SER A 86 -5.30 0.19 16.46
C SER A 86 -4.40 -0.08 15.24
N GLY A 87 -4.90 -0.85 14.26
CA GLY A 87 -4.21 -1.14 13.01
C GLY A 87 -4.09 0.09 12.10
N PHE A 88 -5.13 0.92 12.01
CA PHE A 88 -5.07 2.16 11.22
C PHE A 88 -4.02 3.13 11.78
N ARG A 89 -4.04 3.34 13.11
CA ARG A 89 -3.03 4.17 13.78
C ARG A 89 -1.62 3.60 13.63
N ALA A 90 -1.47 2.29 13.44
CA ALA A 90 -0.18 1.67 13.23
C ALA A 90 0.40 2.05 11.86
N ILE A 91 -0.42 2.18 10.82
CA ILE A 91 0.00 2.66 9.50
C ILE A 91 0.58 4.07 9.61
N GLU A 92 -0.14 4.96 10.26
CA GLU A 92 0.28 6.34 10.50
C GLU A 92 1.62 6.42 11.25
N ARG A 93 1.75 5.70 12.37
CA ARG A 93 3.00 5.68 13.15
C ARG A 93 4.20 5.15 12.36
N VAL A 94 4.00 4.15 11.50
CA VAL A 94 5.08 3.62 10.66
C VAL A 94 5.47 4.62 9.58
N ILE A 95 4.51 5.33 8.97
CA ILE A 95 4.80 6.42 8.03
C ILE A 95 5.66 7.48 8.71
N GLU A 96 5.22 7.99 9.86
CA GLU A 96 5.95 9.02 10.62
C GLU A 96 7.35 8.55 11.01
N TYR A 97 7.49 7.29 11.42
CA TYR A 97 8.79 6.72 11.74
C TYR A 97 9.71 6.71 10.53
N LEU A 98 9.28 6.16 9.39
CA LEU A 98 10.11 6.10 8.18
C LEU A 98 10.46 7.49 7.65
N GLU A 99 9.54 8.46 7.73
CA GLU A 99 9.79 9.86 7.34
C GLU A 99 10.85 10.55 8.20
N ARG A 100 11.02 10.16 9.47
CA ARG A 100 12.09 10.69 10.34
C ARG A 100 13.48 10.14 10.01
N LEU A 101 13.54 9.03 9.27
CA LEU A 101 14.81 8.40 8.90
C LEU A 101 15.39 9.00 7.62
N GLU A 102 14.58 9.68 6.82
CA GLU A 102 14.95 10.34 5.56
C GLU A 102 15.70 11.66 5.80
#